data_AF-A0A433QA70-F1
#
_entry.id   AF-A0A433QA70-F1
#
_cell.length_a   1.000
_cell.length_b   1.000
_cell.length_c   1.000
_cell.angle_alpha   90.00
_cell.angle_beta   90.00
_cell.angle_gamma   90.00
#
_symmetry.space_group_name_H-M   'P 1'
#
loop_
_entity.id
_entity.type
_entity.pdbx_description
1 polymer ?
#
loop_
_entity_poly.entity_id
_entity_poly.type
_entity_poly.pdbx_seq_one_letter_code
_entity_poly.pdbx_strand_id
1 'polypeptide(L)'
;MHVVPMVQRCNNDLIGVGAQVDVEKDEMLERVTWGNAIVSRLKPLNEWADITDPASGYPIHSQPGASPYPDVQGTQTLLRYDTQSTGCCHVLLHPSWGSSIYPATLFTSADPETFARVVGEVEREAQVGEDELESGGEGKLGDLSHNSNTLAFVKGWDIARLA
;
A
#
# COMPACT_ATOMS: atom_id res chain seq x y z
N MET A 1 -0.54 -18.84 -6.14
CA MET A 1 0.05 -17.73 -5.36
C MET A 1 0.34 -16.60 -6.33
N HIS A 2 -0.19 -15.43 -6.03
CA HIS A 2 -0.11 -14.22 -6.82
C HIS A 2 0.78 -13.20 -6.11
N VAL A 3 1.46 -12.37 -6.89
CA VAL A 3 2.34 -11.28 -6.43
C VAL A 3 1.79 -9.99 -7.01
N VAL A 4 1.43 -9.05 -6.15
CA VAL A 4 0.69 -7.84 -6.49
C VAL A 4 1.52 -6.64 -6.05
N PRO A 5 2.28 -6.01 -6.95
CA PRO A 5 2.87 -4.71 -6.68
C PRO A 5 1.78 -3.70 -6.32
N MET A 6 2.02 -2.98 -5.21
CA MET A 6 1.18 -1.90 -4.75
C MET A 6 2.03 -0.64 -4.65
N VAL A 7 1.74 0.36 -5.48
CA VAL A 7 2.53 1.60 -5.53
C VAL A 7 1.70 2.74 -4.98
N GLN A 8 2.16 3.33 -3.88
CA GLN A 8 1.54 4.52 -3.30
C GLN A 8 2.10 5.77 -3.96
N ARG A 9 1.23 6.71 -4.32
CA ARG A 9 1.62 8.06 -4.75
C ARG A 9 1.95 8.92 -3.55
N CYS A 10 3.03 9.68 -3.67
CA CYS A 10 3.47 10.67 -2.71
C CYS A 10 3.36 12.08 -3.30
N ASN A 11 3.29 13.07 -2.42
CA ASN A 11 3.32 14.50 -2.74
C ASN A 11 4.76 14.99 -2.94
N ASN A 12 5.72 14.46 -2.20
CA ASN A 12 7.13 14.79 -2.34
C ASN A 12 7.88 13.76 -3.19
N ASP A 13 9.03 14.15 -3.73
CA ASP A 13 10.01 13.21 -4.28
C ASP A 13 10.72 12.50 -3.13
N LEU A 14 10.41 11.21 -2.95
CA LEU A 14 10.91 10.45 -1.80
C LEU A 14 12.40 10.04 -1.92
N ILE A 15 13.03 10.29 -3.08
CA ILE A 15 14.50 10.27 -3.22
C ILE A 15 15.14 11.41 -2.43
N GLY A 16 14.42 12.52 -2.29
CA GLY A 16 14.89 13.71 -1.59
C GLY A 16 15.23 13.46 -0.12
N VAL A 17 15.89 14.45 0.46
CA VAL A 17 16.18 14.50 1.91
C VAL A 17 15.50 15.72 2.51
N GLY A 18 14.98 15.58 3.72
CA GLY A 18 14.38 16.70 4.47
C GLY A 18 13.18 16.28 5.30
N ALA A 19 12.85 17.10 6.30
CA ALA A 19 11.81 16.80 7.27
C ALA A 19 10.43 16.52 6.64
N GLN A 20 10.08 17.18 5.53
CA GLN A 20 8.81 16.93 4.83
C GLN A 20 8.77 15.54 4.18
N VAL A 21 9.90 15.07 3.63
CA VAL A 21 10.02 13.73 3.05
C VAL A 21 9.97 12.67 4.15
N ASP A 22 10.62 12.91 5.29
CA ASP A 22 10.62 11.97 6.42
C ASP A 22 9.22 11.83 7.03
N VAL A 23 8.52 12.96 7.26
CA VAL A 23 7.12 12.96 7.72
C VAL A 23 6.22 12.20 6.74
N GLU A 24 6.37 12.45 5.43
CA GLU A 24 5.56 11.73 4.45
C GLU A 24 5.87 10.23 4.40
N LYS A 25 7.13 9.82 4.58
CA LYS A 25 7.50 8.39 4.67
C LYS A 25 6.80 7.71 5.85
N ASP A 26 6.77 8.36 7.01
CA ASP A 26 6.05 7.85 8.18
C ASP A 26 4.54 7.72 7.90
N GLU A 27 3.95 8.73 7.25
CA GLU A 27 2.54 8.67 6.80
C GLU A 27 2.29 7.53 5.79
N MET A 28 3.20 7.31 4.83
CA MET A 28 3.07 6.23 3.85
C MET A 28 3.16 4.84 4.49
N LEU A 29 3.99 4.68 5.54
CA LEU A 29 4.06 3.44 6.31
C LEU A 29 2.74 3.14 7.00
N GLU A 30 2.09 4.15 7.58
CA GLU A 30 0.74 3.98 8.13
C GLU A 30 -0.28 3.58 7.07
N ARG A 31 -0.17 4.12 5.84
CA ARG A 31 -1.08 3.78 4.74
C ARG A 31 -0.95 2.34 4.26
N VAL A 32 0.20 1.67 4.45
CA VAL A 32 0.34 0.23 4.15
C VAL A 32 -0.68 -0.60 4.92
N THR A 33 -1.13 -0.12 6.09
CA THR A 33 -2.19 -0.77 6.85
C THR A 33 -3.52 -0.89 6.09
N TRP A 34 -3.74 -0.09 5.03
CA TRP A 34 -4.85 -0.31 4.10
C TRP A 34 -4.81 -1.73 3.51
N GLY A 35 -3.64 -2.25 3.19
CA GLY A 35 -3.50 -3.63 2.76
C GLY A 35 -3.92 -4.65 3.84
N ASN A 36 -3.80 -4.32 5.14
CA ASN A 36 -4.32 -5.18 6.21
C ASN A 36 -5.85 -5.37 6.11
N ALA A 37 -6.57 -4.39 5.55
CA ALA A 37 -8.00 -4.51 5.30
C ALA A 37 -8.32 -5.55 4.22
N ILE A 38 -7.46 -5.71 3.21
CA ILE A 38 -7.54 -6.78 2.21
C ILE A 38 -7.22 -8.12 2.87
N VAL A 39 -6.09 -8.23 3.56
CA VAL A 39 -5.66 -9.48 4.23
C VAL A 39 -6.74 -10.00 5.19
N SER A 40 -7.33 -9.10 5.97
CA SER A 40 -8.39 -9.43 6.93
C SER A 40 -9.66 -9.95 6.28
N ARG A 41 -9.96 -9.53 5.04
CA ARG A 41 -11.13 -9.98 4.26
C ARG A 41 -10.89 -11.27 3.48
N LEU A 42 -9.65 -11.54 3.10
CA LEU A 42 -9.27 -12.80 2.45
C LEU A 42 -9.23 -13.97 3.45
N LYS A 43 -8.80 -13.70 4.69
CA LYS A 43 -8.71 -14.71 5.75
C LYS A 43 -9.99 -15.53 5.99
N PRO A 44 -11.20 -14.96 6.15
CA PRO A 44 -12.43 -15.74 6.34
C PRO A 44 -12.85 -16.54 5.08
N LEU A 45 -12.31 -16.22 3.90
CA LEU A 45 -12.50 -16.98 2.68
C LEU A 45 -11.54 -18.18 2.58
N ASN A 46 -10.76 -18.43 3.62
CA ASN A 46 -9.69 -19.43 3.66
C ASN A 46 -8.58 -19.17 2.61
N GLU A 47 -8.43 -17.90 2.21
CA GLU A 47 -7.35 -17.43 1.36
C GLU A 47 -6.21 -16.86 2.21
N TRP A 48 -4.98 -17.27 1.90
CA TRP A 48 -3.78 -16.70 2.50
C TRP A 48 -3.47 -15.36 1.82
N ALA A 49 -3.03 -14.37 2.60
CA ALA A 49 -2.46 -13.14 2.10
C ALA A 49 -1.47 -12.53 3.09
N ASP A 50 -0.50 -11.80 2.57
CA ASP A 50 0.46 -11.03 3.35
C ASP A 50 1.01 -9.84 2.53
N ILE A 51 1.65 -8.89 3.19
CA ILE A 51 2.17 -7.67 2.58
C ILE A 51 3.58 -7.42 3.10
N THR A 52 4.46 -6.90 2.24
CA THR A 52 5.78 -6.43 2.66
C THR A 52 5.67 -5.09 3.40
N ASP A 53 6.35 -4.97 4.52
CA ASP A 53 6.65 -3.68 5.13
C ASP A 53 7.62 -2.92 4.20
N PRO A 54 7.25 -1.76 3.62
CA PRO A 54 8.10 -1.04 2.67
C PRO A 54 9.45 -0.62 3.24
N ALA A 55 9.53 -0.42 4.56
CA ALA A 55 10.78 0.00 5.21
C ALA A 55 11.79 -1.13 5.28
N SER A 56 11.35 -2.38 5.49
CA SER A 56 12.23 -3.53 5.72
C SER A 56 12.20 -4.61 4.64
N GLY A 57 11.14 -4.66 3.84
CA GLY A 57 10.85 -5.70 2.85
C GLY A 57 10.42 -7.05 3.44
N TYR A 58 10.20 -7.14 4.76
CA TYR A 58 9.72 -8.36 5.42
C TYR A 58 8.19 -8.43 5.48
N PRO A 59 7.60 -9.63 5.59
CA PRO A 59 6.15 -9.77 5.75
C PRO A 59 5.65 -9.11 7.04
N ILE A 60 4.46 -8.49 6.96
CA ILE A 60 3.79 -7.86 8.10
C ILE A 60 3.09 -8.90 8.98
N HIS A 61 2.48 -9.92 8.39
CA HIS A 61 1.64 -10.88 9.13
C HIS A 61 2.32 -12.22 9.42
N SER A 62 3.21 -12.67 8.54
CA SER A 62 3.94 -13.93 8.68
C SER A 62 5.31 -13.73 9.33
N GLN A 63 5.95 -14.83 9.73
CA GLN A 63 7.32 -14.77 10.22
C GLN A 63 8.30 -14.39 9.10
N PRO A 64 9.32 -13.55 9.39
CA PRO A 64 10.32 -13.19 8.40
C PRO A 64 11.15 -14.41 7.96
N GLY A 65 11.43 -14.46 6.65
CA GLY A 65 12.35 -15.44 6.07
C GLY A 65 13.82 -15.04 6.23
N ALA A 66 14.70 -15.74 5.51
CA ALA A 66 16.14 -15.48 5.56
C ALA A 66 16.56 -14.14 4.92
N SER A 67 15.71 -13.56 4.07
CA SER A 67 15.97 -12.31 3.35
C SER A 67 14.67 -11.55 3.09
N PRO A 68 14.71 -10.20 3.01
CA PRO A 68 13.54 -9.42 2.64
C PRO A 68 13.18 -9.62 1.16
N TYR A 69 11.95 -9.28 0.80
CA TYR A 69 11.53 -9.22 -0.58
C TYR A 69 12.02 -7.90 -1.22
N PRO A 70 12.62 -7.94 -2.42
CA PRO A 70 13.13 -6.75 -3.09
C PRO A 70 12.01 -6.04 -3.88
N ASP A 71 11.16 -5.24 -3.21
CA ASP A 71 9.97 -4.60 -3.80
C ASP A 71 10.25 -3.83 -5.10
N VAL A 72 11.35 -3.08 -5.18
CA VAL A 72 11.75 -2.34 -6.39
C VAL A 72 12.00 -3.29 -7.56
N GLN A 73 12.82 -4.32 -7.37
CA GLN A 73 13.15 -5.29 -8.41
C GLN A 73 11.95 -6.16 -8.78
N GLY A 74 11.13 -6.53 -7.79
CA GLY A 74 9.89 -7.27 -8.00
C GLY A 74 8.92 -6.49 -8.88
N THR A 75 8.69 -5.22 -8.55
CA THR A 75 7.80 -4.34 -9.32
C THR A 75 8.35 -4.07 -10.71
N GLN A 76 9.64 -3.79 -10.85
CA GLN A 76 10.30 -3.62 -12.16
C GLN A 76 10.14 -4.88 -13.02
N THR A 77 10.27 -6.07 -12.43
CA THR A 77 10.14 -7.34 -13.17
C THR A 77 8.73 -7.57 -13.67
N LEU A 78 7.73 -7.29 -12.83
CA LEU A 78 6.31 -7.56 -13.12
C LEU A 78 5.68 -6.49 -14.02
N LEU A 79 5.95 -5.21 -13.75
CA LEU A 79 5.29 -4.09 -14.43
C LEU A 79 6.17 -3.36 -15.45
N ARG A 80 7.46 -3.70 -15.54
CA ARG A 80 8.43 -3.06 -16.44
C ARG A 80 8.60 -1.56 -16.19
N TYR A 81 8.39 -1.12 -14.95
CA TYR A 81 8.68 0.25 -14.54
C TYR A 81 10.18 0.52 -14.63
N ASP A 82 10.52 1.73 -15.06
CA ASP A 82 11.91 2.16 -15.15
C ASP A 82 12.53 2.25 -13.76
N THR A 83 13.85 2.13 -13.70
CA THR A 83 14.61 2.38 -12.48
C THR A 83 15.72 3.37 -12.73
N GLN A 84 15.98 4.22 -11.74
CA GLN A 84 17.13 5.12 -11.72
C GLN A 84 18.13 4.66 -10.66
N SER A 85 19.41 4.64 -11.01
CA SER A 85 20.47 4.39 -10.04
C SER A 85 20.82 5.70 -9.32
N THR A 86 20.74 5.68 -7.99
CA THR A 86 21.17 6.78 -7.11
C THR A 86 22.44 6.39 -6.36
N GLY A 87 23.42 5.82 -7.08
CA GLY A 87 24.67 5.31 -6.51
C GLY A 87 24.48 3.95 -5.85
N CYS A 88 24.08 3.91 -4.58
CA CYS A 88 23.96 2.66 -3.82
C CYS A 88 22.57 2.00 -3.91
N CYS A 89 21.55 2.70 -4.38
CA CYS A 89 20.18 2.20 -4.47
C CYS A 89 19.63 2.27 -5.90
N HIS A 90 18.68 1.40 -6.20
CA HIS A 90 17.82 1.50 -7.38
C HIS A 90 16.50 2.10 -6.92
N VAL A 91 16.08 3.18 -7.56
CA VAL A 91 14.78 3.81 -7.30
C VAL A 91 13.84 3.46 -8.43
N LEU A 92 12.65 2.97 -8.08
CA LEU A 92 11.58 2.70 -9.02
C LEU A 92 10.98 4.02 -9.53
N LEU A 93 10.67 4.10 -10.82
CA LEU A 93 10.02 5.24 -11.44
C LEU A 93 8.65 4.82 -11.97
N HIS A 94 7.59 5.31 -11.34
CA HIS A 94 6.24 5.11 -11.83
C HIS A 94 6.00 5.94 -13.10
N PRO A 95 5.36 5.39 -14.15
CA PRO A 95 5.19 6.08 -15.44
C PRO A 95 4.52 7.46 -15.35
N SER A 96 3.67 7.69 -14.35
CA SER A 96 2.98 8.97 -14.15
C SER A 96 3.44 9.77 -12.93
N TRP A 97 4.13 9.14 -11.97
CA TRP A 97 4.49 9.77 -10.69
C TRP A 97 6.00 9.90 -10.49
N GLY A 98 6.80 9.35 -11.42
CA GLY A 98 8.26 9.33 -11.28
C GLY A 98 8.66 8.66 -9.97
N SER A 99 9.53 9.34 -9.24
CA SER A 99 10.04 8.91 -7.93
C SER A 99 9.20 9.34 -6.73
N SER A 100 8.11 10.08 -6.94
CA SER A 100 7.15 10.45 -5.89
C SER A 100 6.22 9.27 -5.57
N ILE A 101 6.83 8.15 -5.17
CA ILE A 101 6.15 6.89 -4.88
C ILE A 101 6.73 6.15 -3.69
N TYR A 102 5.92 5.29 -3.10
CA TYR A 102 6.31 4.37 -2.02
C TYR A 102 5.82 2.95 -2.34
N PRO A 103 6.70 2.05 -2.84
CA PRO A 103 6.30 0.72 -3.29
C PRO A 103 6.20 -0.28 -2.14
N ALA A 104 5.23 -1.19 -2.23
CA ALA A 104 5.07 -2.40 -1.43
C ALA A 104 4.60 -3.56 -2.33
N THR A 105 4.53 -4.76 -1.78
CA THR A 105 4.02 -5.94 -2.50
C THR A 105 3.09 -6.73 -1.61
N LEU A 106 1.90 -7.03 -2.14
CA LEU A 106 0.96 -7.98 -1.56
C LEU A 106 1.14 -9.35 -2.20
N PHE A 107 1.07 -10.40 -1.38
CA PHE A 107 1.06 -11.79 -1.82
C PHE A 107 -0.26 -12.43 -1.41
N THR A 108 -0.83 -13.28 -2.26
CA THR A 108 -2.06 -13.99 -1.91
C THR A 108 -2.22 -15.34 -2.62
N SER A 109 -2.96 -16.28 -2.03
CA SER A 109 -3.44 -17.47 -2.72
C SER A 109 -4.74 -17.25 -3.51
N ALA A 110 -5.47 -16.16 -3.23
CA ALA A 110 -6.76 -15.88 -3.82
C ALA A 110 -6.67 -15.77 -5.33
N ASP A 111 -7.65 -16.34 -6.03
CA ASP A 111 -7.78 -16.16 -7.46
C ASP A 111 -8.06 -14.68 -7.81
N PRO A 112 -7.78 -14.24 -9.05
CA PRO A 112 -7.94 -12.84 -9.45
C PRO A 112 -9.36 -12.28 -9.26
N GLU A 113 -10.41 -13.09 -9.42
CA GLU A 113 -11.81 -12.66 -9.26
C GLU A 113 -12.11 -12.38 -7.79
N THR A 114 -11.75 -13.33 -6.91
CA THR A 114 -11.89 -13.17 -5.46
C THR A 114 -11.10 -11.97 -4.94
N PHE A 115 -9.84 -11.82 -5.39
CA PHE A 115 -8.99 -10.70 -5.02
C PHE A 115 -9.57 -9.36 -5.46
N ALA A 116 -9.96 -9.23 -6.73
CA ALA A 116 -10.54 -7.99 -7.27
C ALA A 116 -11.85 -7.60 -6.56
N ARG A 117 -12.69 -8.59 -6.20
CA ARG A 117 -13.91 -8.34 -5.41
C ARG A 117 -13.58 -7.76 -4.04
N VAL A 118 -12.63 -8.36 -3.31
CA VAL A 118 -12.23 -7.88 -1.98
C VAL A 118 -11.61 -6.49 -2.05
N VAL A 119 -10.73 -6.23 -3.03
CA VAL A 119 -10.18 -4.88 -3.26
C VAL A 119 -11.31 -3.88 -3.48
N GLY A 120 -12.27 -4.17 -4.35
CA GLY A 120 -13.42 -3.30 -4.60
C GLY A 120 -14.38 -3.12 -3.41
N GLU A 121 -14.42 -4.06 -2.46
CA GLU A 121 -15.12 -3.88 -1.17
C GLU A 121 -14.39 -2.88 -0.28
N VAL A 122 -13.06 -3.06 -0.10
CA VAL A 122 -12.23 -2.15 0.69
C VAL A 122 -12.24 -0.74 0.10
N GLU A 123 -12.16 -0.62 -1.23
CA GLU A 123 -12.15 0.67 -1.91
C GLU A 123 -13.46 1.46 -1.69
N ARG A 124 -14.61 0.79 -1.76
CA ARG A 124 -15.93 1.42 -1.56
C ARG A 124 -16.13 1.89 -0.12
N GLU A 125 -15.67 1.11 0.86
CA GLU A 125 -15.81 1.48 2.27
C GLU A 125 -15.00 2.74 2.59
N ALA A 126 -13.79 2.87 2.06
CA ALA A 126 -12.99 4.08 2.24
C ALA A 126 -13.70 5.31 1.67
N GLN A 127 -14.30 5.20 0.48
CA GLN A 127 -15.01 6.32 -0.14
C GLN A 127 -16.22 6.79 0.70
N VAL A 128 -16.95 5.86 1.34
CA VAL A 128 -18.07 6.21 2.24
C VAL A 128 -17.58 6.96 3.48
N GLY A 129 -16.43 6.57 4.05
CA GLY A 129 -15.84 7.28 5.19
C GLY A 129 -15.39 8.70 4.86
N GLU A 130 -14.86 8.94 3.65
CA GLU A 130 -14.50 10.29 3.18
C GLU A 130 -15.73 11.20 3.04
N ASP A 131 -16.81 10.72 2.41
CA ASP A 131 -18.04 11.49 2.22
C ASP A 131 -18.73 11.84 3.57
N GLU A 132 -18.65 10.96 4.57
CA GLU A 132 -19.16 11.20 5.93
C GLU A 132 -18.32 12.24 6.71
N LEU A 133 -16.99 12.24 6.53
CA LEU A 133 -16.09 13.23 7.14
C LEU A 133 -16.28 14.64 6.54
N GLU A 134 -16.53 14.74 5.23
CA GLU A 134 -16.80 16.02 4.56
C GLU A 134 -18.20 16.58 4.87
N SER A 135 -19.16 15.72 5.26
CA SER A 135 -20.52 16.11 5.61
C SER A 135 -20.77 16.33 7.12
N GLY A 136 -19.83 15.92 7.98
CA GLY A 136 -19.91 16.04 9.44
C GLY A 136 -19.26 17.33 9.99
N GLY A 137 -20.06 18.36 10.25
CA GLY A 137 -19.63 19.56 10.98
C GLY A 137 -19.20 19.29 12.42
N GLU A 138 -18.31 20.13 12.95
CA GLU A 138 -17.64 20.08 14.27
C GLU A 138 -18.48 19.43 15.39
N GLY A 139 -18.16 18.19 15.76
CA GLY A 139 -18.91 17.42 16.76
C GLY A 139 -18.04 16.47 17.58
N LYS A 140 -17.51 16.98 18.69
CA LYS A 140 -16.98 16.31 19.91
C LYS A 140 -16.15 15.02 19.75
N LEU A 141 -14.85 15.21 20.05
CA LEU A 141 -13.85 14.21 20.40
C LEU A 141 -14.37 13.24 21.48
N GLY A 142 -14.81 12.05 21.07
CA GLY A 142 -15.16 10.93 21.94
C GLY A 142 -14.55 9.66 21.37
N ASP A 143 -13.54 9.14 22.06
CA ASP A 143 -12.95 7.79 21.97
C ASP A 143 -13.20 7.00 20.66
N LEU A 144 -12.52 7.40 19.59
CA LEU A 144 -12.43 6.68 18.31
C LEU A 144 -10.96 6.30 18.04
N SER A 145 -10.31 5.63 18.98
CA SER A 145 -8.89 5.25 18.85
C SER A 145 -8.62 4.07 17.92
N HIS A 146 -9.64 3.46 17.29
CA HIS A 146 -9.46 2.23 16.53
C HIS A 146 -10.11 2.19 15.13
N ASN A 147 -10.76 3.25 14.65
CA ASN A 147 -11.49 3.17 13.37
C ASN A 147 -11.44 4.40 12.45
N SER A 148 -10.76 5.49 12.83
CA SER A 148 -10.73 6.71 12.01
C SER A 148 -9.58 6.81 11.00
N ASN A 149 -8.53 5.98 11.09
CA ASN A 149 -7.38 6.06 10.16
C ASN A 149 -7.48 5.10 8.97
N THR A 150 -8.49 4.24 8.87
CA THR A 150 -8.55 3.23 7.79
C THR A 150 -9.22 3.76 6.50
N LEU A 151 -9.89 4.93 6.56
CA LEU A 151 -10.91 5.29 5.58
C LEU A 151 -10.53 6.41 4.60
N ALA A 152 -9.38 7.08 4.70
CA ALA A 152 -9.03 8.23 3.83
C ALA A 152 -8.06 7.93 2.67
N PHE A 153 -7.89 6.67 2.25
CA PHE A 153 -6.64 6.26 1.59
C PHE A 153 -6.76 5.49 0.27
N VAL A 154 -7.83 5.66 -0.50
CA VAL A 154 -7.96 4.99 -1.82
C VAL A 154 -7.48 5.87 -2.97
N LYS A 155 -7.48 7.20 -2.84
CA LYS A 155 -6.85 8.10 -3.82
C LYS A 155 -5.32 8.04 -3.69
N GLY A 156 -4.67 7.30 -4.57
CA GLY A 156 -3.21 7.31 -4.70
C GLY A 156 -2.55 5.94 -4.80
N TRP A 157 -3.31 4.85 -4.84
CA TRP A 157 -2.74 3.53 -5.08
C TRP A 157 -2.83 3.15 -6.55
N ASP A 158 -1.71 2.73 -7.12
CA ASP A 158 -1.68 1.92 -8.33
C ASP A 158 -1.43 0.47 -7.91
N ILE A 159 -2.52 -0.30 -7.89
CA ILE A 159 -2.51 -1.73 -7.57
C ILE A 159 -2.54 -2.46 -8.89
N ALA A 160 -1.48 -3.21 -9.17
CA ALA A 160 -1.43 -4.08 -10.33
C ALA A 160 -2.62 -5.04 -10.28
N ARG A 161 -3.59 -4.88 -11.19
CA ARG A 161 -4.69 -5.83 -11.29
C ARG A 161 -4.14 -7.17 -11.74
N LEU A 162 -4.46 -8.22 -10.99
CA LEU A 162 -4.16 -9.59 -11.38
C LEU A 162 -4.93 -9.89 -12.68
N ALA A 163 -4.19 -10.20 -13.75
CA ALA A 163 -4.74 -10.66 -15.02
C ALA A 163 -4.94 -12.18 -15.01
#